data_AF-A0A453LYN7-F1
#
_entry.id   AF-A0A453LYN7-F1
#
_cell.length_a   1.000
_cell.length_b   1.000
_cell.length_c   1.000
_cell.angle_alpha   90.00
_cell.angle_beta   90.00
_cell.angle_gamma   90.00
#
_symmetry.space_group_name_H-M   'P 1'
#
loop_
_entity.id
_entity.type
_entity.pdbx_description
1 polymer ?
#
loop_
_entity_poly.entity_id
_entity_poly.type
_entity_poly.pdbx_seq_one_letter_code
_entity_poly.pdbx_strand_id
1 'polypeptide(L)' 'MTAPQAAGVIHSDFQKGFIRAETVSYDDFVAAGTLGAAREKGVMRLEGKEYIVQEGDVMLFRFNV' A
#
# COMPACT_ATOMS: atom_id res chain seq x y z
N MET A 1 5.05 6.20 10.22
CA MET A 1 6.06 5.73 9.24
C MET A 1 5.53 6.03 7.85
N THR A 2 6.33 6.61 6.95
CA THR A 2 5.85 6.91 5.58
C THR A 2 5.77 5.64 4.73
N ALA A 3 4.99 5.63 3.65
CA ALA A 3 4.86 4.48 2.76
C ALA A 3 6.22 3.98 2.20
N PRO A 4 7.17 4.84 1.76
CA PRO A 4 8.50 4.38 1.36
C PRO A 4 9.30 3.75 2.50
N GLN A 5 9.22 4.29 3.72
CA GLN A 5 9.90 3.74 4.88
C GLN A 5 9.33 2.36 5.25
N ALA A 6 8.00 2.20 5.19
CA ALA A 6 7.33 0.92 5.42
C ALA A 6 7.74 -0.12 4.37
N ALA A 7 7.83 0.27 3.09
CA ALA A 7 8.35 -0.60 2.04
C ALA A 7 9.81 -1.01 2.31
N GLY A 8 10.62 -0.10 2.86
CA GLY A 8 12.00 -0.33 3.27
C GLY A 8 12.19 -1.40 4.34
N VAL A 9 11.20 -1.59 5.22
CA VAL A 9 11.21 -2.68 6.23
C VAL A 9 11.18 -4.06 5.56
N ILE A 10 10.52 -4.18 4.40
CA ILE A 10 10.51 -5.41 3.60
C ILE A 10 11.84 -5.57 2.86
N HIS A 11 12.29 -4.51 2.17
CA HIS A 11 13.57 -4.50 1.46
C HIS A 11 14.06 -3.07 1.19
N SER A 12 15.37 -2.80 1.38
CA SER A 12 15.92 -1.45 1.20
C SER A 12 15.74 -0.87 -0.20
N ASP A 13 15.70 -1.73 -1.23
CA ASP A 13 15.51 -1.27 -2.61
C ASP A 13 14.07 -0.83 -2.88
N PHE A 14 13.08 -1.32 -2.14
CA PHE A 14 11.70 -0.83 -2.28
C PHE A 14 11.58 0.60 -1.78
N GLN A 15 12.32 0.97 -0.73
CA GLN A 15 12.36 2.35 -0.26
C GLN A 15 13.03 3.28 -1.27
N LYS A 16 14.16 2.85 -1.87
CA LYS A 16 14.89 3.63 -2.88
C LYS A 16 14.10 3.77 -4.17
N GLY A 17 13.53 2.66 -4.65
CA GLY A 17 12.78 2.55 -5.89
C GLY A 17 11.28 2.83 -5.76
N PHE A 18 10.81 3.33 -4.62
CA PHE A 18 9.39 3.51 -4.34
C PHE A 18 8.72 4.41 -5.39
N ILE A 19 7.65 3.90 -6.00
CA ILE A 19 6.78 4.65 -6.91
C ILE A 19 5.52 5.09 -6.17
N ARG A 20 4.77 4.11 -5.63
CA ARG A 20 3.49 4.30 -4.90
C ARG A 20 3.11 3.02 -4.16
N ALA A 21 2.14 3.12 -3.26
CA ALA A 21 1.49 1.96 -2.64
C ALA A 21 0.02 1.86 -3.08
N GLU A 22 -0.43 0.66 -3.42
CA GLU A 22 -1.86 0.34 -3.51
C GLU A 22 -2.32 -0.02 -2.10
N THR A 23 -3.19 0.79 -1.50
CA THR A 23 -3.55 0.71 -0.08
C THR A 23 -5.05 0.50 0.10
N VAL A 24 -5.43 -0.44 0.96
CA VAL A 24 -6.81 -0.70 1.39
C VAL A 24 -6.83 -0.78 2.91
N SER A 25 -7.87 -0.26 3.57
CA SER A 25 -8.04 -0.48 5.01
C SER A 25 -8.29 -1.96 5.31
N TYR A 26 -7.97 -2.44 6.51
CA TYR A 26 -8.25 -3.83 6.89
C TYR A 26 -9.72 -4.21 6.70
N ASP A 27 -10.64 -3.37 7.19
CA ASP A 27 -12.07 -3.63 7.15
C ASP A 27 -12.59 -3.71 5.71
N ASP A 28 -12.15 -2.79 4.85
CA ASP A 28 -12.50 -2.81 3.42
C ASP A 28 -11.90 -4.03 2.71
N PHE A 29 -10.68 -4.43 3.07
CA PHE A 29 -10.03 -5.61 2.49
C PHE A 29 -10.78 -6.89 2.88
N VAL A 30 -11.16 -7.04 4.15
CA VAL A 30 -11.94 -8.19 4.63
C VAL A 30 -13.32 -8.22 3.96
N ALA A 31 -13.99 -7.07 3.83
CA ALA A 31 -15.29 -6.98 3.15
C ALA A 31 -15.20 -7.21 1.63
N ALA A 32 -14.04 -6.95 1.01
CA ALA A 32 -13.79 -7.21 -0.40
C ALA A 32 -13.29 -8.64 -0.69
N GLY A 33 -12.59 -9.27 0.26
CA GLY A 33 -12.01 -10.60 0.15
C GLY A 33 -10.69 -10.68 -0.64
N THR A 34 -10.45 -9.75 -1.58
CA THR A 34 -9.19 -9.64 -2.34
C THR A 34 -8.87 -8.18 -2.68
N LEU A 35 -7.60 -7.88 -2.98
CA LEU A 35 -7.19 -6.55 -3.47
C LEU A 35 -7.84 -6.21 -4.82
N GLY A 36 -8.03 -7.20 -5.70
CA GLY A 36 -8.71 -7.01 -6.98
C GLY A 36 -10.17 -6.57 -6.80
N ALA A 37 -10.91 -7.26 -5.92
CA ALA A 37 -12.28 -6.89 -5.59
C ALA A 37 -12.36 -5.52 -4.87
N ALA A 38 -11.39 -5.19 -4.01
CA ALA A 38 -11.32 -3.89 -3.35
C ALA A 38 -11.10 -2.75 -4.37
N ARG A 39 -10.30 -3.01 -5.41
CA ARG A 39 -10.10 -2.09 -6.53
C ARG A 39 -11.38 -1.89 -7.34
N GLU A 40 -12.08 -2.98 -7.68
CA GLU A 40 -13.36 -2.92 -8.41
C GLU A 40 -14.45 -2.19 -7.63
N LYS A 41 -14.47 -2.32 -6.30
CA LYS A 41 -15.37 -1.59 -5.40
C LYS A 41 -14.98 -0.12 -5.19
N GLY A 42 -13.83 0.32 -5.70
CA GLY A 42 -13.36 1.71 -5.58
C GLY A 42 -12.83 2.11 -4.20
N VAL A 43 -12.58 1.15 -3.31
CA VAL A 43 -12.06 1.40 -1.95
C VAL A 43 -10.52 1.35 -1.88
N MET A 44 -9.87 0.90 -2.95
CA MET A 44 -8.40 0.90 -3.06
C MET A 44 -7.86 2.29 -3.43
N ARG A 45 -6.91 2.77 -2.63
CA ARG A 45 -6.24 4.06 -2.81
C ARG A 45 -4.85 3.88 -3.39
N LEU A 46 -4.36 4.91 -4.08
CA LEU A 46 -3.00 4.98 -4.58
C LEU A 46 -2.24 6.04 -3.78
N GLU A 47 -1.42 5.58 -2.87
CA GLU A 47 -0.75 6.41 -1.88
C GLU A 47 0.68 6.76 -2.30
N GLY A 48 1.02 8.04 -2.13
CA GLY A 48 2.31 8.60 -2.52
C GLY A 48 3.39 8.50 -1.43
N LYS A 49 4.52 9.17 -1.67
CA LYS A 49 5.69 9.15 -0.77
C LYS A 49 5.43 9.76 0.61
N GLU A 50 4.49 10.71 0.68
CA GLU A 50 4.14 11.42 1.91
C GLU A 50 3.05 10.72 2.72
N TYR A 51 2.45 9.65 2.19
CA TYR A 51 1.42 8.92 2.91
C TYR A 51 1.97 8.33 4.20
N ILE A 52 1.27 8.61 5.30
CA ILE A 52 1.55 8.02 6.59
C ILE A 52 0.75 6.72 6.67
N VAL A 53 1.46 5.60 6.75
CA VAL A 53 0.83 4.27 6.90
C VAL A 53 0.02 4.23 8.18
N GLN A 54 -1.22 3.78 8.07
CA GLN A 54 -2.14 3.61 9.19
C GLN A 54 -2.10 2.17 9.69
N GLU A 55 -2.50 1.99 10.94
CA GLU A 55 -2.67 0.66 11.52
C GLU A 55 -3.73 -0.13 10.72
N GLY A 56 -3.41 -1.38 10.38
CA GLY A 56 -4.31 -2.25 9.62
C GLY A 56 -4.33 -2.00 8.10
N ASP A 57 -3.52 -1.09 7.56
CA ASP A 57 -3.43 -0.96 6.11
C ASP A 57 -2.91 -2.25 5.46
N VAL A 58 -3.63 -2.70 4.43
CA VAL A 58 -3.20 -3.75 3.52
C VAL A 58 -2.60 -3.08 2.29
N MET A 59 -1.29 -3.27 2.09
CA MET A 59 -0.51 -2.51 1.11
C MET A 59 0.20 -3.41 0.10
N LEU A 60 0.15 -3.02 -1.18
CA LEU A 60 1.01 -3.55 -2.24
C LEU A 60 1.92 -2.44 -2.77
N PHE A 61 3.23 -2.59 -2.57
CA PHE A 61 4.21 -1.59 -3.00
C PHE A 61 4.61 -1.76 -4.46
N ARG A 62 4.52 -0.67 -5.22
CA ARG A 62 5.06 -0.58 -6.59
C ARG A 62 6.43 0.09 -6.52
N PHE A 63 7.44 -0.57 -7.05
CA PHE A 63 8.80 -0.06 -7.11
C PHE A 63 9.41 -0.33 -8.49
N ASN A 64 10.47 0.41 -8.82
CA ASN A 64 11.34 0.08 -9.94
C ASN A 64 12.75 -0.20 -9.42
N VAL A 65 13.46 -1.11 -10.09
CA VAL A 65 14.88 -1.40 -9.86
C VAL A 65 15.74 -0.69 -10.89
#